data_AF-A0A3D5VFG5-F1
#
_entry.id   AF-A0A3D5VFG5-F1
#
_cell.length_a   1.000
_cell.length_b   1.000
_cell.length_c   1.000
_cell.angle_alpha   90.00
_cell.angle_beta   90.00
_cell.angle_gamma   90.00
#
_symmetry.space_group_name_H-M   'P 1'
#
loop_
_entity.id
_entity.type
_entity.pdbx_description
1 polymer ?
#
loop_
_entity_poly.entity_id
_entity_poly.type
_entity_poly.pdbx_seq_one_letter_code
_entity_poly.pdbx_strand_id
1 'polypeptide(L)'
;MNKKGAAMVLALVISMSALPAAGVLVSIARSDLSSALDDYHSARVRRAAWGGLELVRRDLQEGGCGEVTWPDPDIALEVEISESEGGWQVFVIARSERAVATISTWVEG
;
A
#
# COMPACT_ATOMS: atom_id res chain seq x y z
N MET A 1 5.19 11.39 -58.91
CA MET A 1 4.37 10.98 -57.74
C MET A 1 3.35 12.08 -57.45
N ASN A 2 2.04 11.78 -57.41
CA ASN A 2 0.99 12.79 -57.18
C ASN A 2 0.98 13.19 -55.69
N LYS A 3 0.88 14.49 -55.38
CA LYS A 3 0.87 15.06 -54.02
C LYS A 3 -0.12 14.36 -53.07
N LYS A 4 -1.26 13.88 -53.60
CA LYS A 4 -2.25 13.11 -52.83
C LYS A 4 -1.72 11.75 -52.36
N GLY A 5 -0.95 11.05 -53.19
CA GLY A 5 -0.35 9.76 -52.82
C GLY A 5 0.77 9.92 -51.80
N ALA A 6 1.59 10.98 -51.92
CA ALA A 6 2.63 11.29 -50.94
C ALA A 6 2.04 11.63 -49.55
N ALA A 7 0.94 12.39 -49.50
CA ALA A 7 0.25 12.71 -48.26
C ALA A 7 -0.36 11.46 -47.58
N MET A 8 -0.91 10.53 -48.36
CA MET A 8 -1.48 9.29 -47.85
C MET A 8 -0.41 8.36 -47.26
N VAL A 9 0.75 8.24 -47.92
CA VAL A 9 1.89 7.47 -47.40
C VAL A 9 2.43 8.10 -46.12
N LEU A 10 2.56 9.43 -46.08
CA LEU A 10 3.00 10.14 -44.88
C LEU A 10 2.02 9.92 -43.71
N ALA A 11 0.71 10.02 -43.94
CA ALA A 11 -0.30 9.77 -42.92
C ALA A 11 -0.24 8.32 -42.39
N LEU A 12 -0.01 7.34 -43.28
CA LEU A 12 0.16 5.95 -42.89
C LEU A 12 1.41 5.75 -42.04
N VAL A 13 2.55 6.31 -42.44
CA VAL A 13 3.81 6.22 -41.70
C VAL A 13 3.69 6.87 -40.32
N ILE A 14 3.03 8.02 -40.22
CA ILE A 14 2.75 8.69 -38.93
C ILE A 14 1.81 7.83 -38.07
N SER A 15 0.77 7.23 -38.66
CA SER A 15 -0.17 6.38 -37.91
C SER A 15 0.51 5.11 -37.39
N MET A 16 1.38 4.50 -38.21
CA MET A 16 2.13 3.29 -37.84
C MET A 16 3.19 3.54 -36.77
N SER A 17 3.66 4.78 -36.57
CA SER A 17 4.60 5.14 -35.50
C SER A 17 3.89 5.68 -34.24
N ALA A 18 2.82 6.45 -34.41
CA ALA A 18 2.06 7.04 -33.31
C ALA A 18 1.27 5.99 -32.51
N LEU A 19 0.68 4.98 -33.17
CA LEU A 19 -0.09 3.93 -32.48
C LEU A 19 0.76 3.08 -31.53
N PRO A 20 1.93 2.53 -31.94
CA PRO A 20 2.83 1.84 -31.02
C PRO A 20 3.34 2.75 -29.90
N ALA A 21 3.69 4.00 -30.21
CA ALA A 21 4.13 4.96 -29.20
C ALA A 21 3.04 5.22 -28.14
N ALA A 22 1.79 5.42 -28.57
CA ALA A 22 0.65 5.54 -27.67
C ALA A 22 0.45 4.27 -26.83
N GLY A 23 0.60 3.08 -27.43
CA GLY A 23 0.53 1.80 -26.72
C GLY A 23 1.58 1.67 -25.62
N VAL A 24 2.83 2.06 -25.90
CA VAL A 24 3.92 2.08 -24.92
C VAL A 24 3.60 3.06 -23.78
N LEU A 25 3.15 4.27 -24.09
CA LEU A 25 2.80 5.28 -23.08
C LEU A 25 1.68 4.78 -22.14
N VAL A 26 0.64 4.13 -22.68
CA VAL A 26 -0.44 3.53 -21.89
C VAL A 26 0.11 2.42 -20.98
N SER A 27 1.00 1.57 -21.49
CA SER A 27 1.62 0.52 -20.68
C SER A 27 2.44 1.07 -19.52
N ILE A 28 3.23 2.13 -19.76
CA ILE A 28 4.02 2.81 -18.72
C ILE A 28 3.08 3.42 -17.69
N ALA A 29 2.09 4.21 -18.13
CA ALA A 29 1.13 4.84 -17.22
C ALA A 29 0.38 3.82 -16.35
N ARG A 30 0.04 2.66 -16.91
CA ARG A 30 -0.58 1.56 -16.14
C ARG A 30 0.38 0.97 -15.11
N SER A 31 1.64 0.78 -15.48
CA SER A 31 2.68 0.30 -14.57
C SER A 31 2.90 1.29 -13.42
N ASP A 32 3.02 2.58 -13.74
CA ASP A 32 3.24 3.65 -12.76
C ASP A 32 2.05 3.75 -11.79
N LEU A 33 0.82 3.66 -12.31
CA LEU A 33 -0.38 3.65 -11.48
C LEU A 33 -0.41 2.43 -10.53
N SER A 34 -0.06 1.25 -11.03
CA SER A 34 0.01 0.03 -10.20
C SER A 34 1.03 0.21 -9.07
N SER A 35 2.22 0.72 -9.39
CA SER A 35 3.27 1.00 -8.42
C SER A 35 2.83 2.02 -7.38
N ALA A 36 2.21 3.13 -7.80
CA ALA A 36 1.73 4.16 -6.88
C ALA A 36 0.66 3.61 -5.91
N LEU A 37 -0.21 2.72 -6.40
CA LEU A 37 -1.16 2.03 -5.54
C LEU A 37 -0.46 1.09 -4.55
N ASP A 38 0.57 0.35 -4.98
CA ASP A 38 1.35 -0.52 -4.08
C ASP A 38 2.06 0.29 -2.97
N ASP A 39 2.62 1.45 -3.32
CA ASP A 39 3.22 2.39 -2.36
C ASP A 39 2.17 2.94 -1.38
N TYR A 40 1.00 3.32 -1.89
CA TYR A 40 -0.11 3.79 -1.07
C TYR A 40 -0.55 2.73 -0.05
N HIS A 41 -0.81 1.50 -0.50
CA HIS A 41 -1.23 0.41 0.39
C HIS A 41 -0.14 0.08 1.41
N SER A 42 1.13 0.04 0.99
CA SER A 42 2.28 -0.17 1.88
C SER A 42 2.38 0.90 2.97
N ALA A 43 2.21 2.17 2.61
CA ALA A 43 2.21 3.27 3.57
C ALA A 43 1.00 3.21 4.52
N ARG A 44 -0.19 2.88 4.00
CA ARG A 44 -1.44 2.75 4.77
C ARG A 44 -1.30 1.66 5.84
N VAL A 45 -0.88 0.44 5.48
CA VAL A 45 -0.73 -0.65 6.46
C VAL A 45 0.35 -0.36 7.49
N ARG A 46 1.48 0.27 7.12
CA ARG A 46 2.52 0.66 8.09
C ARG A 46 1.97 1.66 9.11
N ARG A 47 1.26 2.70 8.66
CA ARG A 47 0.66 3.69 9.57
C ARG A 47 -0.40 3.05 10.46
N ALA A 48 -1.18 2.12 9.93
CA ALA A 48 -2.17 1.39 10.72
C ALA A 48 -1.51 0.50 11.79
N ALA A 49 -0.44 -0.23 11.45
CA ALA A 49 0.30 -1.03 12.43
C ALA A 49 0.91 -0.14 13.54
N TRP A 50 1.48 1.02 13.18
CA TRP A 50 1.98 1.98 14.16
C TRP A 50 0.88 2.54 15.06
N GLY A 51 -0.24 2.98 14.46
CA GLY A 51 -1.38 3.49 15.22
C GLY A 51 -1.99 2.44 16.15
N GLY A 52 -2.13 1.20 15.65
CA GLY A 52 -2.58 0.06 16.44
C GLY A 52 -1.66 -0.21 17.62
N LEU A 53 -0.34 -0.18 17.42
CA LEU A 53 0.64 -0.37 18.47
C LEU A 53 0.51 0.67 19.59
N GLU A 54 0.34 1.95 19.25
CA GLU A 54 0.18 3.01 20.25
C GLU A 54 -1.13 2.85 21.04
N LEU A 55 -2.21 2.41 20.39
CA LEU A 55 -3.47 2.11 21.07
C LEU A 55 -3.32 0.91 22.03
N VAL A 56 -2.67 -0.18 21.59
CA VAL A 56 -2.40 -1.35 22.44
C VAL A 56 -1.53 -0.95 23.63
N ARG A 57 -0.44 -0.21 23.39
CA ARG A 57 0.46 0.26 24.45
C ARG A 57 -0.31 1.06 25.50
N ARG A 58 -1.15 1.99 25.05
CA ARG A 58 -1.94 2.83 25.94
C ARG A 58 -2.91 2.00 26.78
N ASP A 59 -3.62 1.06 26.17
CA ASP A 59 -4.55 0.19 26.88
C ASP A 59 -3.84 -0.66 27.95
N LEU A 60 -2.70 -1.27 27.61
CA LEU A 60 -1.88 -2.03 28.55
C LEU A 60 -1.40 -1.18 29.73
N GLN A 61 -0.96 0.06 29.46
CA GLN A 61 -0.53 1.01 30.50
C GLN A 61 -1.68 1.49 31.40
N GLU A 62 -2.91 1.50 30.88
CA GLU A 62 -4.13 1.80 31.64
C GLU A 62 -4.66 0.56 32.42
N GLY A 63 -3.97 -0.58 32.33
CA GLY A 63 -4.33 -1.85 32.99
C GLY A 63 -5.34 -2.70 32.22
N GLY A 64 -5.54 -2.40 30.93
CA GLY A 64 -6.38 -3.17 30.02
C GLY A 64 -5.69 -4.44 29.50
N CYS A 65 -6.29 -5.07 28.48
CA CYS A 65 -5.84 -6.34 27.91
C CYS A 65 -5.22 -6.18 26.50
N GLY A 66 -4.99 -4.95 26.06
CA GLY A 66 -4.52 -4.61 24.72
C GLY A 66 -5.60 -4.71 23.64
N GLU A 67 -6.87 -4.58 24.00
CA GLU A 67 -7.97 -4.60 23.02
C GLU A 67 -8.02 -3.29 22.25
N VAL A 68 -8.01 -3.38 20.92
CA VAL A 68 -8.04 -2.19 20.05
C VAL A 68 -9.13 -2.32 19.01
N THR A 69 -9.98 -1.30 18.95
CA THR A 69 -10.93 -1.12 17.84
C THR A 69 -10.28 -0.24 16.79
N TRP A 70 -9.99 -0.80 15.62
CA TRP A 70 -9.46 -0.03 14.50
C TRP A 70 -10.60 0.60 13.68
N PRO A 71 -10.55 1.92 13.39
CA PRO A 71 -11.66 2.62 12.75
C PRO A 71 -11.79 2.39 11.24
N ASP A 72 -10.73 1.90 10.59
CA ASP A 72 -10.70 1.70 9.13
C ASP A 72 -11.12 0.27 8.77
N PRO A 73 -12.29 0.07 8.14
CA PRO A 73 -12.82 -1.27 7.84
C PRO A 73 -12.03 -2.00 6.73
N ASP A 74 -11.23 -1.29 5.92
CA ASP A 74 -10.45 -1.92 4.85
C ASP A 74 -9.10 -2.45 5.36
N ILE A 75 -8.78 -2.21 6.63
CA ILE A 75 -7.56 -2.68 7.27
C ILE A 75 -7.92 -3.68 8.36
N ALA A 76 -7.54 -4.94 8.14
CA ALA A 76 -7.55 -5.93 9.19
C ALA A 76 -6.34 -5.69 10.12
N LEU A 77 -6.61 -5.48 11.39
CA LEU A 77 -5.61 -5.31 12.43
C LEU A 77 -5.62 -6.54 13.34
N GLU A 78 -4.50 -7.26 13.39
CA GLU A 78 -4.28 -8.41 14.28
C GLU A 78 -3.25 -8.00 15.33
N VAL A 79 -3.54 -8.30 16.60
CA VAL A 79 -2.67 -7.97 17.73
C VAL A 79 -2.33 -9.26 18.46
N GLU A 80 -1.04 -9.50 18.65
CA GLU A 80 -0.52 -10.59 19.46
C GLU A 80 0.26 -9.99 20.63
N ILE A 81 -0.09 -10.41 21.85
CA ILE A 81 0.51 -9.92 23.08
C ILE A 81 1.04 -11.13 23.85
N SER A 82 2.32 -11.07 24.19
CA SER A 82 2.99 -12.08 25.00
C SER A 82 3.48 -11.42 26.28
N GLU A 83 2.90 -11.80 27.41
CA GLU A 83 3.29 -11.32 28.73
C GLU A 83 4.61 -11.95 29.18
N SER A 84 5.44 -11.20 29.89
CA SER A 84 6.70 -11.67 30.47
C SER A 84 7.01 -10.91 31.77
N GLU A 85 8.01 -11.34 32.53
CA GLU A 85 8.40 -10.63 33.75
C GLU A 85 8.87 -9.20 33.40
N GLY A 86 8.09 -8.19 33.85
CA GLY A 86 8.40 -6.77 33.67
C GLY A 86 7.70 -6.08 32.49
N GLY A 87 6.79 -6.76 31.77
CA GLY A 87 6.01 -6.11 30.71
C GLY A 87 5.47 -7.06 29.64
N TRP A 88 5.18 -6.52 28.47
CA TRP A 88 4.57 -7.23 27.35
C TRP A 88 5.35 -7.04 26.06
N GLN A 89 5.58 -8.14 25.35
CA GLN A 89 5.98 -8.12 23.96
C GLN A 89 4.73 -8.04 23.08
N VAL A 90 4.61 -6.97 22.31
CA VAL A 90 3.44 -6.72 21.44
C VAL A 90 3.87 -6.83 19.99
N PHE A 91 3.07 -7.55 19.19
CA PHE A 91 3.13 -7.56 17.73
C PHE A 91 1.80 -7.05 17.18
N VAL A 92 1.88 -6.13 16.23
CA VAL A 92 0.72 -5.61 15.50
C VAL A 92 0.92 -5.87 14.02
N ILE A 93 -0.03 -6.57 13.43
CA ILE A 93 -0.06 -6.91 12.01
C ILE A 93 -1.22 -6.17 11.39
N ALA A 94 -0.94 -5.29 10.43
CA ALA A 94 -1.95 -4.62 9.63
C ALA A 94 -1.95 -5.19 8.21
N ARG A 95 -3.13 -5.54 7.70
CA ARG A 95 -3.32 -6.13 6.37
C ARG A 95 -4.35 -5.35 5.58
N SER A 96 -4.03 -5.09 4.32
CA SER A 96 -4.97 -4.64 3.28
C SER A 96 -5.00 -5.67 2.16
N GLU A 97 -5.84 -5.45 1.15
CA GLU A 97 -5.90 -6.29 -0.06
C GLU A 97 -4.57 -6.42 -0.83
N ARG A 98 -3.66 -5.45 -0.72
CA ARG A 98 -2.40 -5.42 -1.50
C ARG A 98 -1.12 -5.46 -0.67
N ALA A 99 -1.18 -5.23 0.64
CA ALA A 99 0.00 -5.10 1.49
C ALA A 99 -0.22 -5.62 2.90
N VAL A 100 0.88 -6.03 3.55
CA VAL A 100 0.95 -6.43 4.96
C VAL A 100 2.11 -5.69 5.62
N ALA A 101 1.91 -5.21 6.84
CA ALA A 101 2.98 -4.70 7.69
C ALA A 101 2.88 -5.30 9.09
N THR A 102 4.04 -5.65 9.65
CA THR A 102 4.17 -6.14 11.02
C THR A 102 5.12 -5.22 11.76
N ILE A 103 4.72 -4.80 12.95
CA ILE A 103 5.53 -3.99 13.85
C ILE A 103 5.49 -4.64 15.22
N SER A 104 6.61 -4.60 15.93
CA SER A 104 6.70 -5.11 17.29
C SER A 104 7.35 -4.11 18.22
N THR A 105 6.97 -4.18 19.49
CA THR A 105 7.58 -3.37 20.54
C THR A 105 7.51 -4.08 21.88
N TRP A 106 8.37 -3.66 22.78
CA TRP A 106 8.28 -3.99 24.20
C TRP A 106 7.55 -2.86 24.92
N VAL A 107 6.60 -3.22 25.79
CA VAL A 107 5.87 -2.29 26.67
C VAL A 107 6.20 -2.66 28.10
N GLU A 108 6.76 -1.72 28.86
CA GLU A 108 7.04 -1.90 30.29
C GLU A 108 5.72 -1.96 31.08
N GLY A 109 5.66 -2.87 32.07
CA GLY A 109 4.51 -3.09 32.96
C GLY A 109 4.58 -2.37 34.29
#